data_AF-A0A0E0L1W7-F1
#
_entry.id   AF-A0A0E0L1W7-F1
#
_cell.length_a   1.000
_cell.length_b   1.000
_cell.length_c   1.000
_cell.angle_alpha   90.00
_cell.angle_beta   90.00
_cell.angle_gamma   90.00
#
_symmetry.space_group_name_H-M   'P 1'
#
loop_
_entity.id
_entity.type
_entity.pdbx_description
1 polymer ?
#
loop_
_entity_poly.entity_id
_entity_poly.type
_entity_poly.pdbx_seq_one_letter_code
_entity_poly.pdbx_strand_id
1 'polypeptide(L)'
;MGRWWPPTSVAAEPRSVQLLLLGVALVAASFYAGTVFRSPSAPALILPPSGSRSPDSSITQGAPKFTNRVSLSYRTKPISVPDYGVDVCPLEYNEYIPCHDASYVRQLKSLDRSRHEDLESICPPQEKSLFCLVPPPNDYKIPIRWPTSRDYVWRSNVNHSRLAEVKGGQNWVHENGKLWWFPGGGTHFKHGASEYIERLGNMTTNSTGDLRSAGVVQVLDVGCGVASFSAYLLPLDIHTMSFAPKDGHENQIQFALERGIGAMISVLATKQLPYPENAFEMVHCSRCRVDWHENDGILLKEVDRLLRPNGYFVYSAPPAYRKDKDFPVIWEKLMNITTSMCWKLIAKHVQTAIWIKPEDQSCRQKNADMKLLSICESYDSSSPSWKIPLMNCVRLNKDQSNVQKLPSSPDRLSFYSRSLEMIGVTLEKFTKNNKFWRDQVSMYWSFLGVEKTSIRNVMDMNANYGGFAVALSNDPVWIMNIVPHTMSNTLPVIYDRGLIGSYHDWCEPFSTYPRTYDLLHSFQLFSHYQNRKEDCSLEDIMLEMDRIIRPEGFIIIRDENAILSRINDLAPKFLWDVTTHMLENEESKPEKVLVCRKKFWSIV
;
A
#
# COMPACT_ATOMS: atom_id res chain seq x y z
N MET A 1 72.64 -39.37 -33.81
CA MET A 1 71.26 -39.84 -33.54
C MET A 1 70.55 -38.68 -32.85
N GLY A 2 69.78 -37.81 -33.52
CA GLY A 2 68.48 -38.04 -34.18
C GLY A 2 67.38 -37.97 -33.11
N ARG A 3 66.35 -37.10 -33.14
CA ARG A 3 65.77 -36.25 -34.18
C ARG A 3 65.09 -35.03 -33.54
N TRP A 4 65.14 -33.89 -34.24
CA TRP A 4 64.27 -32.72 -34.03
C TRP A 4 62.93 -32.93 -34.76
N TRP A 5 61.82 -32.50 -34.16
CA TRP A 5 60.52 -32.32 -34.82
C TRP A 5 60.10 -30.83 -34.74
N PRO A 6 59.48 -30.28 -35.80
CA PRO A 6 59.18 -28.84 -35.92
C PRO A 6 57.82 -28.47 -35.31
N PRO A 7 57.53 -27.17 -35.09
CA PRO A 7 56.23 -26.71 -34.66
C PRO A 7 55.24 -26.68 -35.84
N THR A 8 54.10 -27.33 -35.68
CA THR A 8 52.97 -27.28 -36.63
C THR A 8 52.21 -25.96 -36.46
N SER A 9 52.30 -25.11 -37.48
CA SER A 9 51.39 -23.98 -37.67
C SER A 9 50.00 -24.49 -38.07
N VAL A 10 49.02 -24.39 -37.16
CA VAL A 10 47.61 -24.65 -37.48
C VAL A 10 47.07 -23.43 -38.21
N ALA A 11 47.08 -23.46 -39.54
CA ALA A 11 46.33 -22.52 -40.35
C ALA A 11 44.84 -22.83 -40.20
N ALA A 12 44.08 -21.90 -39.60
CA ALA A 12 42.62 -22.01 -39.53
C ALA A 12 42.04 -22.02 -40.95
N GLU A 13 41.22 -23.02 -41.25
CA GLU A 13 40.55 -23.13 -42.55
C GLU A 13 39.72 -21.85 -42.84
N PRO A 14 39.73 -21.33 -44.08
CA PRO A 14 39.06 -20.07 -44.44
C PRO A 14 37.54 -20.10 -44.19
N ARG A 15 36.92 -21.29 -44.14
CA ARG A 15 35.49 -21.46 -43.77
C ARG A 15 35.21 -21.17 -42.30
N SER A 16 36.15 -21.50 -41.40
CA SER A 16 36.00 -21.26 -39.96
C SER A 16 36.09 -19.76 -39.65
N VAL A 17 36.99 -19.04 -40.35
CA VAL A 17 37.11 -17.58 -40.24
C VAL A 17 35.86 -16.88 -40.81
N GLN A 18 35.30 -17.37 -41.92
CA GLN A 18 34.05 -16.85 -42.47
C GLN A 18 32.85 -17.05 -41.53
N LEU A 19 32.73 -18.22 -40.87
CA LEU A 19 31.67 -18.48 -39.89
C LEU A 19 31.81 -17.60 -38.64
N LEU A 20 33.04 -17.37 -38.17
CA LEU A 20 33.33 -16.45 -37.07
C LEU A 20 32.98 -15.00 -37.42
N LEU A 21 33.35 -14.55 -38.62
CA LEU A 21 33.00 -13.21 -39.11
C LEU A 21 31.49 -13.05 -39.32
N LEU A 22 30.80 -14.09 -39.80
CA LEU A 22 29.33 -14.09 -39.92
C LEU A 22 28.66 -14.03 -38.54
N GLY A 23 29.20 -14.77 -37.56
CA GLY A 23 28.74 -14.73 -36.17
C GLY A 23 28.93 -13.35 -35.54
N VAL A 24 30.10 -12.73 -35.72
CA VAL A 24 30.38 -11.36 -35.24
C VAL A 24 29.49 -10.34 -35.95
N ALA A 25 29.26 -10.48 -37.26
CA ALA A 25 28.37 -9.61 -38.01
C ALA A 25 26.90 -9.76 -37.56
N LEU A 26 26.44 -10.96 -37.24
CA LEU A 26 25.11 -11.21 -36.70
C LEU A 26 24.95 -10.64 -35.28
N VAL A 27 25.97 -10.75 -34.43
CA VAL A 27 25.99 -10.13 -33.10
C VAL A 27 26.01 -8.61 -33.19
N ALA A 28 26.79 -8.03 -34.11
CA ALA A 28 26.79 -6.60 -34.36
C ALA A 28 25.44 -6.13 -34.95
N ALA A 29 24.85 -6.86 -35.89
CA ALA A 29 23.55 -6.53 -36.47
C ALA A 29 22.41 -6.64 -35.46
N SER A 30 22.45 -7.62 -34.55
CA SER A 30 21.48 -7.75 -33.45
C SER A 30 21.68 -6.68 -32.37
N PHE A 31 22.92 -6.28 -32.09
CA PHE A 31 23.20 -5.12 -31.23
C PHE A 31 22.68 -3.82 -31.84
N TYR A 32 22.93 -3.59 -33.14
CA TYR A 32 22.45 -2.39 -33.83
C TYR A 32 20.94 -2.39 -34.07
N ALA A 33 20.32 -3.54 -34.36
CA ALA A 33 18.86 -3.66 -34.39
C ALA A 33 18.25 -3.39 -33.01
N GLY A 34 18.88 -3.89 -31.94
CA GLY A 34 18.51 -3.57 -30.56
C GLY A 34 18.59 -2.07 -30.23
N THR A 35 19.52 -1.34 -30.86
CA THR A 35 19.59 0.13 -30.72
C THR A 35 18.62 0.90 -31.63
N VAL A 36 18.28 0.38 -32.80
CA VAL A 36 17.32 1.00 -33.75
C VAL A 36 15.87 0.82 -33.27
N PHE A 37 15.56 -0.27 -32.56
CA PHE A 37 14.24 -0.50 -31.95
C PHE A 37 14.14 -0.03 -30.49
N ARG A 38 15.22 0.49 -29.88
CA ARG A 38 15.15 1.21 -28.60
C ARG A 38 14.73 2.65 -28.83
N SER A 39 13.47 2.82 -29.21
CA SER A 39 12.79 4.11 -29.09
C SER A 39 12.57 4.42 -27.60
N PRO A 40 12.93 5.61 -27.08
CA PRO A 40 12.45 6.10 -25.78
C PRO A 40 10.97 6.55 -25.84
N SER A 41 10.30 6.26 -26.95
CA SER A 41 8.93 6.63 -27.25
C SER A 41 7.95 5.76 -26.47
N ALA A 42 7.04 6.39 -25.73
CA ALA A 42 5.91 5.72 -25.06
C ALA A 42 5.20 4.77 -26.04
N PRO A 43 4.79 3.55 -25.61
CA PRO A 43 3.92 2.71 -26.43
C PRO A 43 2.68 3.53 -26.82
N ALA A 44 2.34 3.54 -28.11
CA ALA A 44 1.14 4.22 -28.59
C ALA A 44 -0.09 3.58 -27.92
N LEU A 45 -0.61 4.24 -26.89
CA LEU A 45 -1.86 3.84 -26.25
C LEU A 45 -3.00 4.18 -27.21
N ILE A 46 -3.53 3.16 -27.87
CA ILE A 46 -4.84 3.25 -28.52
C ILE A 46 -5.85 3.07 -27.40
N LEU A 47 -6.22 4.19 -26.75
CA LEU A 47 -7.41 4.20 -25.91
C LEU A 47 -8.59 3.78 -26.81
N PRO A 48 -9.48 2.87 -26.38
CA PRO A 48 -10.75 2.70 -27.07
C PRO A 48 -11.40 4.08 -27.18
N PRO A 49 -12.07 4.41 -28.30
CA PRO A 49 -12.67 5.72 -28.45
C PRO A 49 -13.54 5.98 -27.22
N SER A 50 -13.13 6.96 -26.40
CA SER A 50 -14.05 7.59 -25.48
C SER A 50 -15.21 8.02 -26.36
N GLY A 51 -16.41 7.49 -26.14
CA GLY A 51 -17.59 7.89 -26.90
C GLY A 51 -17.59 9.40 -26.96
N SER A 52 -17.25 9.95 -28.13
CA SER A 52 -17.06 11.36 -28.32
C SER A 52 -18.45 11.95 -28.36
N ARG A 53 -18.96 12.39 -27.21
CA ARG A 53 -19.90 13.51 -27.23
C ARG A 53 -19.07 14.72 -27.65
N SER A 54 -19.22 15.09 -28.92
CA SER A 54 -18.83 16.39 -29.44
C SER A 54 -19.31 17.48 -28.49
N PRO A 55 -18.60 18.62 -28.37
CA PRO A 55 -19.12 19.77 -27.67
C PRO A 55 -20.21 20.40 -28.56
N ASP A 56 -21.40 19.79 -28.57
CA ASP A 56 -22.57 20.50 -29.02
C ASP A 56 -22.85 21.58 -27.99
N SER A 57 -22.61 22.82 -28.41
CA SER A 57 -23.05 24.05 -27.79
C SER A 57 -24.58 24.15 -27.87
N SER A 58 -25.28 23.22 -27.24
CA SER A 58 -26.73 23.23 -27.06
C SER A 58 -27.10 22.64 -25.71
N ILE A 59 -27.30 23.52 -24.74
CA ILE A 59 -28.30 23.41 -23.66
C ILE A 59 -28.22 22.10 -22.84
N THR A 60 -27.64 22.20 -21.64
CA THR A 60 -27.85 21.30 -20.49
C THR A 60 -29.32 21.31 -20.05
N GLN A 61 -30.20 20.69 -20.83
CA GLN A 61 -31.51 20.24 -20.37
C GLN A 61 -31.45 18.72 -20.14
N GLY A 62 -31.50 18.31 -18.86
CA GLY A 62 -31.84 16.93 -18.51
C GLY A 62 -30.92 16.18 -17.54
N ALA A 63 -29.77 16.73 -17.11
CA ALA A 63 -29.02 16.10 -16.03
C ALA A 63 -29.82 16.25 -14.70
N PRO A 64 -30.07 15.16 -13.95
CA PRO A 64 -30.79 15.25 -12.69
C PRO A 64 -30.01 16.13 -11.72
N LYS A 65 -30.66 17.19 -11.22
CA LYS A 65 -30.09 18.03 -10.16
C LYS A 65 -30.29 17.33 -8.82
N PHE A 66 -29.21 17.19 -8.06
CA PHE A 66 -29.27 16.69 -6.69
C PHE A 66 -29.73 17.80 -5.74
N THR A 67 -30.38 17.42 -4.63
CA THR A 67 -30.92 18.36 -3.64
C THR A 67 -29.87 18.82 -2.63
N ASN A 68 -28.72 18.14 -2.58
CA ASN A 68 -27.61 18.45 -1.68
C ASN A 68 -27.09 19.87 -1.98
N ARG A 69 -26.84 20.64 -0.91
CA ARG A 69 -26.34 22.01 -1.00
C ARG A 69 -24.82 22.02 -0.96
N VAL A 70 -24.21 22.99 -1.65
CA VAL A 70 -22.77 23.23 -1.54
C VAL A 70 -22.54 24.20 -0.38
N SER A 71 -22.08 23.68 0.75
CA SER A 71 -21.78 24.46 1.96
C SER A 71 -20.85 23.69 2.88
N LEU A 72 -20.09 24.42 3.70
CA LEU A 72 -19.38 23.81 4.82
C LEU A 72 -20.36 23.51 5.95
N SER A 73 -20.39 22.25 6.34
CA SER A 73 -21.06 21.77 7.54
C SER A 73 -20.04 21.12 8.46
N TYR A 74 -20.30 21.20 9.76
CA TYR A 74 -19.47 20.62 10.80
C TYR A 74 -20.28 19.58 11.56
N ARG A 75 -19.58 18.60 12.12
CA ARG A 75 -20.20 17.54 12.92
C ARG A 75 -20.87 18.11 14.16
N THR A 76 -22.14 17.77 14.36
CA THR A 76 -22.93 18.13 15.54
C THR A 76 -23.12 16.93 16.46
N LYS A 77 -23.49 17.16 17.73
CA LYS A 77 -23.88 16.10 18.67
C LYS A 77 -25.29 16.38 19.21
N PRO A 78 -26.34 15.64 18.79
CA PRO A 78 -26.34 14.51 17.85
C PRO A 78 -26.12 14.95 16.38
N ILE A 79 -25.71 14.01 15.54
CA ILE A 79 -25.65 14.24 14.09
C ILE A 79 -27.08 14.23 13.53
N SER A 80 -27.41 15.24 12.73
CA SER A 80 -28.67 15.35 12.02
C SER A 80 -28.39 15.48 10.53
N VAL A 81 -28.94 14.56 9.73
CA VAL A 81 -28.83 14.62 8.26
C VAL A 81 -30.09 15.28 7.69
N PRO A 82 -29.97 16.46 7.03
CA PRO A 82 -31.11 17.16 6.46
C PRO A 82 -31.92 16.32 5.46
N ASP A 83 -33.17 16.71 5.23
CA ASP A 83 -34.04 16.01 4.26
C ASP A 83 -33.55 16.17 2.82
N TYR A 84 -32.87 17.27 2.52
CA TYR A 84 -32.28 17.52 1.21
C TYR A 84 -30.94 16.77 0.99
N GLY A 85 -30.42 16.07 2.00
CA GLY A 85 -29.16 15.32 1.93
C GLY A 85 -28.02 15.92 2.75
N VAL A 86 -26.89 15.22 2.81
CA VAL A 86 -25.63 15.71 3.41
C VAL A 86 -25.08 16.85 2.53
N ASP A 87 -24.65 17.95 3.12
CA ASP A 87 -24.02 19.04 2.35
C ASP A 87 -22.79 18.52 1.57
N VAL A 88 -22.49 19.14 0.43
CA VAL A 88 -21.27 18.90 -0.35
C VAL A 88 -20.27 19.99 0.03
N CYS A 89 -19.04 19.60 0.37
CA CYS A 89 -18.01 20.57 0.68
C CYS A 89 -17.70 21.44 -0.57
N PRO A 90 -17.30 22.71 -0.39
CA PRO A 90 -16.79 23.52 -1.49
C PRO A 90 -15.64 22.84 -2.25
N LEU A 91 -15.48 23.19 -3.53
CA LEU A 91 -14.56 22.50 -4.45
C LEU A 91 -13.09 22.53 -3.98
N GLU A 92 -12.67 23.55 -3.24
CA GLU A 92 -11.32 23.65 -2.66
C GLU A 92 -11.01 22.52 -1.66
N TYR A 93 -12.02 21.81 -1.16
CA TYR A 93 -11.88 20.64 -0.28
C TYR A 93 -11.79 19.31 -1.06
N ASN A 94 -11.67 19.31 -2.39
CA ASN A 94 -11.68 18.08 -3.19
C ASN A 94 -10.55 17.08 -2.83
N GLU A 95 -9.45 17.54 -2.21
CA GLU A 95 -8.35 16.70 -1.68
C GLU A 95 -8.28 16.69 -0.15
N TYR A 96 -9.41 16.96 0.52
CA TYR A 96 -9.46 17.03 1.98
C TYR A 96 -9.20 15.66 2.62
N ILE A 97 -8.21 15.63 3.51
CA ILE A 97 -7.83 14.45 4.31
C ILE A 97 -7.83 14.91 5.77
N PRO A 98 -8.88 14.58 6.55
CA PRO A 98 -9.13 15.25 7.82
C PRO A 98 -7.94 15.25 8.79
N CYS A 99 -7.30 14.10 8.98
CA CYS A 99 -6.22 13.95 9.95
C CYS A 99 -4.83 14.31 9.39
N HIS A 100 -4.77 14.78 8.15
CA HIS A 100 -3.55 15.26 7.48
C HIS A 100 -3.77 16.69 6.94
N ASP A 101 -4.56 17.48 7.67
CA ASP A 101 -4.80 18.90 7.35
C ASP A 101 -3.65 19.77 7.87
N ALA A 102 -2.79 20.20 6.94
CA ALA A 102 -1.67 21.08 7.23
C ALA A 102 -2.09 22.43 7.83
N SER A 103 -3.31 22.92 7.56
CA SER A 103 -3.81 24.16 8.15
C SER A 103 -4.10 23.99 9.65
N TYR A 104 -4.65 22.84 10.04
CA TYR A 104 -4.92 22.48 11.43
C TYR A 104 -3.61 22.15 12.18
N VAL A 105 -2.77 21.28 11.61
CA VAL A 105 -1.51 20.85 12.25
C VAL A 105 -0.58 22.04 12.53
N ARG A 106 -0.53 23.05 11.64
CA ARG A 106 0.28 24.27 11.85
C ARG A 106 -0.15 25.09 13.08
N GLN A 107 -1.40 24.96 13.53
CA GLN A 107 -1.90 25.67 14.72
C GLN A 107 -1.48 25.00 16.03
N LEU A 108 -1.06 23.73 15.98
CA LEU A 108 -0.64 22.97 17.15
C LEU A 108 0.79 23.38 17.57
N LYS A 109 0.90 23.96 18.76
CA LYS A 109 2.16 24.48 19.30
C LYS A 109 3.02 23.43 20.00
N SER A 110 2.42 22.33 20.46
CA SER A 110 3.05 21.33 21.34
C SER A 110 3.66 20.13 20.61
N LEU A 111 3.80 20.19 19.28
CA LEU A 111 4.34 19.08 18.49
C LEU A 111 5.87 19.09 18.45
N ASP A 112 6.48 17.94 18.68
CA ASP A 112 7.91 17.75 18.48
C ASP A 112 8.23 17.57 16.98
N ARG A 113 8.46 18.70 16.32
CA ARG A 113 8.84 18.75 14.89
C ARG A 113 10.21 18.13 14.62
N SER A 114 11.08 18.03 15.62
CA SER A 114 12.38 17.36 15.45
C SER A 114 12.22 15.85 15.28
N ARG A 115 11.10 15.31 15.77
CA ARG A 115 10.69 13.91 15.61
C ARG A 115 9.61 13.70 14.55
N HIS A 116 9.33 14.73 13.75
CA HIS A 116 8.33 14.71 12.67
C HIS A 116 6.90 14.40 13.16
N GLU A 117 6.54 14.76 14.39
CA GLU A 117 5.18 14.58 14.89
C GLU A 117 4.13 15.31 14.05
N ASP A 118 4.51 16.41 13.40
CA ASP A 118 3.65 17.18 12.50
C ASP A 118 3.33 16.49 11.17
N LEU A 119 3.95 15.34 10.88
CA LEU A 119 3.62 14.48 9.74
C LEU A 119 2.73 13.29 10.11
N GLU A 120 2.46 13.08 11.41
CA GLU A 120 1.57 12.00 11.87
C GLU A 120 0.10 12.33 11.58
N SER A 121 -0.74 11.29 11.61
CA SER A 121 -2.20 11.45 11.58
C SER A 121 -2.67 12.13 12.86
N ILE A 122 -3.07 13.41 12.75
CA ILE A 122 -3.60 14.23 13.84
C ILE A 122 -4.94 14.81 13.41
N CYS A 123 -6.02 14.23 13.91
CA CYS A 123 -7.38 14.64 13.58
C CYS A 123 -7.79 15.90 14.34
N PRO A 124 -8.58 16.80 13.72
CA PRO A 124 -9.31 17.85 14.42
C PRO A 124 -10.21 17.28 15.52
N PRO A 125 -10.49 18.05 16.59
CA PRO A 125 -11.52 17.67 17.55
C PRO A 125 -12.88 17.58 16.86
N GLN A 126 -13.78 16.78 17.43
CA GLN A 126 -15.05 16.41 16.80
C GLN A 126 -15.88 17.64 16.36
N GLU A 127 -15.88 18.73 17.10
CA GLU A 127 -16.65 19.96 16.80
C GLU A 127 -16.09 20.73 15.60
N LYS A 128 -14.83 20.48 15.24
CA LYS A 128 -14.16 21.07 14.07
C LYS A 128 -14.12 20.11 12.89
N SER A 129 -14.57 18.87 13.06
CA SER A 129 -14.64 17.89 11.98
C SER A 129 -15.71 18.31 10.98
N LEU A 130 -15.33 18.40 9.71
CA LEU A 130 -16.27 18.62 8.62
C LEU A 130 -17.24 17.45 8.48
N PHE A 131 -18.50 17.75 8.18
CA PHE A 131 -19.55 16.77 7.94
C PHE A 131 -20.22 17.01 6.58
N CYS A 132 -19.41 17.08 5.52
CA CYS A 132 -19.84 17.29 4.14
C CYS A 132 -19.17 16.30 3.18
N LEU A 133 -19.85 15.97 2.08
CA LEU A 133 -19.35 15.07 1.04
C LEU A 133 -18.21 15.76 0.27
N VAL A 134 -17.07 15.08 0.13
CA VAL A 134 -15.90 15.65 -0.56
C VAL A 134 -16.11 15.60 -2.09
N PRO A 135 -16.14 16.74 -2.79
CA PRO A 135 -16.42 16.76 -4.23
C PRO A 135 -15.27 16.17 -5.05
N PRO A 136 -15.56 15.52 -6.20
CA PRO A 136 -14.56 15.27 -7.21
C PRO A 136 -13.97 16.59 -7.75
N PRO A 137 -12.72 16.62 -8.22
CA PRO A 137 -12.15 17.80 -8.88
C PRO A 137 -12.87 18.10 -10.19
N ASN A 138 -12.67 19.31 -10.71
CA ASN A 138 -13.15 19.68 -12.05
C ASN A 138 -12.61 18.71 -13.11
N ASP A 139 -13.47 18.32 -14.04
CA ASP A 139 -13.16 17.36 -15.10
C ASP A 139 -12.67 15.99 -14.60
N TYR A 140 -13.03 15.60 -13.37
CA TYR A 140 -12.77 14.23 -12.89
C TYR A 140 -13.29 13.20 -13.89
N LYS A 141 -12.54 12.13 -14.06
CA LYS A 141 -12.88 11.01 -14.93
C LYS A 141 -12.85 9.72 -14.14
N ILE A 142 -13.67 8.76 -14.54
CA ILE A 142 -13.54 7.39 -14.05
C ILE A 142 -12.10 6.90 -14.34
N PRO A 143 -11.40 6.29 -13.36
CA PRO A 143 -10.02 5.86 -13.51
C PRO A 143 -9.82 4.91 -14.69
N ILE A 144 -8.60 4.91 -15.23
CA ILE A 144 -8.20 3.98 -16.29
C ILE A 144 -8.23 2.54 -15.73
N ARG A 145 -8.74 1.59 -16.50
CA ARG A 145 -8.84 0.19 -16.06
C ARG A 145 -7.46 -0.46 -15.93
N TRP A 146 -7.35 -1.38 -14.98
CA TRP A 146 -6.17 -2.22 -14.81
C TRP A 146 -6.02 -3.18 -16.02
N PRO A 147 -4.79 -3.46 -16.51
CA PRO A 147 -3.47 -3.06 -15.99
C PRO A 147 -2.95 -1.72 -16.53
N THR A 148 -3.66 -1.06 -17.45
CA THR A 148 -3.20 0.18 -18.08
C THR A 148 -2.99 1.31 -17.07
N SER A 149 -3.80 1.35 -16.01
CA SER A 149 -3.64 2.34 -14.92
C SER A 149 -2.29 2.27 -14.21
N ARG A 150 -1.59 1.14 -14.26
CA ARG A 150 -0.23 1.04 -13.70
C ARG A 150 0.69 2.12 -14.27
N ASP A 151 0.56 2.43 -15.55
CA ASP A 151 1.48 3.31 -16.27
C ASP A 151 0.85 4.63 -16.70
N TYR A 152 -0.49 4.74 -16.67
CA TYR A 152 -1.21 5.91 -17.17
C TYR A 152 -2.36 6.32 -16.27
N VAL A 153 -2.45 7.62 -16.00
CA VAL A 153 -3.48 8.21 -15.14
C VAL A 153 -4.03 9.49 -15.78
N TRP A 154 -5.30 9.83 -15.56
CA TRP A 154 -5.85 11.10 -16.02
C TRP A 154 -5.23 12.30 -15.28
N ARG A 155 -4.81 13.32 -16.02
CA ARG A 155 -4.29 14.54 -15.38
C ARG A 155 -5.33 15.29 -14.57
N SER A 156 -6.59 15.28 -14.99
CA SER A 156 -7.69 15.92 -14.27
C SER A 156 -8.01 15.26 -12.93
N ASN A 157 -7.63 14.00 -12.73
CA ASN A 157 -7.88 13.30 -11.46
C ASN A 157 -6.83 13.63 -10.38
N VAL A 158 -5.62 14.02 -10.80
CA VAL A 158 -4.52 14.44 -9.93
C VAL A 158 -3.81 15.63 -10.59
N ASN A 159 -4.37 16.83 -10.39
CA ASN A 159 -3.96 18.03 -11.13
C ASN A 159 -2.79 18.77 -10.44
N HIS A 160 -1.63 18.11 -10.35
CA HIS A 160 -0.44 18.64 -9.67
C HIS A 160 0.80 18.54 -10.56
N SER A 161 1.06 19.58 -11.36
CA SER A 161 2.21 19.62 -12.29
C SER A 161 3.56 19.75 -11.60
N ARG A 162 3.59 20.30 -10.38
CA ARG A 162 4.82 20.56 -9.62
C ARG A 162 5.69 19.31 -9.42
N LEU A 163 5.08 18.14 -9.26
CA LEU A 163 5.85 16.89 -9.13
C LEU A 163 6.60 16.58 -10.43
N ALA A 164 5.94 16.72 -11.59
CA ALA A 164 6.55 16.51 -12.90
C ALA A 164 7.65 17.54 -13.19
N GLU A 165 7.46 18.80 -12.78
CA GLU A 165 8.46 19.87 -12.93
C GLU A 165 9.73 19.59 -12.09
N VAL A 166 9.56 19.20 -10.82
CA VAL A 166 10.68 19.02 -9.88
C VAL A 166 11.35 17.64 -10.02
N LYS A 167 10.62 16.61 -10.48
CA LYS A 167 11.09 15.21 -10.56
C LYS A 167 11.15 14.64 -11.97
N GLY A 168 10.84 15.43 -13.01
CA GLY A 168 10.87 14.98 -14.40
C GLY A 168 12.21 14.40 -14.84
N GLY A 169 13.34 14.96 -14.37
CA GLY A 169 14.69 14.44 -14.65
C GLY A 169 15.05 13.12 -13.94
N GLN A 170 14.15 12.56 -13.14
CA GLN A 170 14.29 11.26 -12.49
C GLN A 170 13.36 10.20 -13.07
N ASN A 171 12.58 10.55 -14.11
CA ASN A 171 11.60 9.70 -14.78
C ASN A 171 10.55 9.13 -13.81
N TRP A 172 10.09 9.93 -12.84
CA TRP A 172 9.01 9.52 -11.94
C TRP A 172 7.67 9.55 -12.66
N VAL A 173 7.41 10.65 -13.36
CA VAL A 173 6.15 10.94 -14.05
C VAL A 173 6.41 11.95 -15.17
N HIS A 174 5.71 11.81 -16.29
CA HIS A 174 5.76 12.74 -17.42
C HIS A 174 4.37 13.13 -17.88
N GLU A 175 4.23 14.35 -18.41
CA GLU A 175 3.02 14.75 -19.11
C GLU A 175 2.93 14.04 -20.47
N ASN A 176 1.74 13.50 -20.79
CA ASN A 176 1.44 12.92 -22.09
C ASN A 176 0.00 13.26 -22.50
N GLY A 177 -0.18 14.43 -23.13
CA GLY A 177 -1.50 14.89 -23.56
C GLY A 177 -2.45 15.04 -22.36
N LYS A 178 -3.55 14.29 -22.31
CA LYS A 178 -4.50 14.31 -21.17
C LYS A 178 -4.11 13.36 -20.01
N LEU A 179 -2.96 12.71 -20.12
CA LEU A 179 -2.50 11.67 -19.20
C LEU A 179 -1.20 12.05 -18.50
N TRP A 180 -1.02 11.52 -17.30
CA TRP A 180 0.27 11.29 -16.66
C TRP A 180 0.80 9.93 -17.11
N TRP A 181 2.07 9.86 -17.45
CA TRP A 181 2.77 8.63 -17.81
C TRP A 181 3.87 8.30 -16.79
N PHE A 182 3.89 7.05 -16.32
CA PHE A 182 4.84 6.55 -15.32
C PHE A 182 5.77 5.50 -15.95
N PRO A 183 7.02 5.84 -16.28
CA PRO A 183 7.95 4.93 -16.95
C PRO A 183 8.67 3.97 -15.98
N GLY A 184 8.31 3.98 -14.70
CA GLY A 184 8.91 3.15 -13.66
C GLY A 184 10.24 3.67 -13.10
N GLY A 185 10.59 4.93 -13.36
CA GLY A 185 11.80 5.55 -12.82
C GLY A 185 11.68 5.93 -11.35
N GLY A 186 12.83 6.27 -10.77
CA GLY A 186 13.01 6.67 -9.37
C GLY A 186 14.35 7.35 -9.15
N THR A 187 14.57 7.98 -8.00
CA THR A 187 15.83 8.73 -7.73
C THR A 187 17.09 7.88 -7.94
N HIS A 188 17.03 6.61 -7.52
CA HIS A 188 18.12 5.63 -7.60
C HIS A 188 17.95 4.60 -8.72
N PHE A 189 16.90 4.71 -9.52
CA PHE A 189 16.63 3.78 -10.62
C PHE A 189 15.99 4.55 -11.78
N LYS A 190 16.67 5.60 -12.23
CA LYS A 190 16.17 6.52 -13.26
C LYS A 190 15.83 5.84 -14.59
N HIS A 191 16.48 4.71 -14.88
CA HIS A 191 16.29 3.94 -16.11
C HIS A 191 15.26 2.80 -15.98
N GLY A 192 14.56 2.73 -14.85
CA GLY A 192 13.47 1.77 -14.60
C GLY A 192 13.70 0.90 -13.37
N ALA A 193 12.61 0.53 -12.70
CA ALA A 193 12.64 -0.28 -11.49
C ALA A 193 13.07 -1.74 -11.74
N SER A 194 12.88 -2.29 -12.94
CA SER A 194 13.23 -3.70 -13.26
C SER A 194 14.71 -4.02 -13.01
N GLU A 195 15.63 -3.24 -13.57
CA GLU A 195 17.08 -3.44 -13.40
C GLU A 195 17.49 -3.29 -11.92
N TYR A 196 16.82 -2.38 -11.20
CA TYR A 196 17.04 -2.20 -9.78
C TYR A 196 16.59 -3.42 -8.98
N ILE A 197 15.39 -3.94 -9.23
CA ILE A 197 14.83 -5.13 -8.56
C ILE A 197 15.71 -6.36 -8.83
N GLU A 198 16.14 -6.56 -10.08
CA GLU A 198 17.07 -7.64 -10.44
C GLU A 198 18.39 -7.53 -9.68
N ARG A 199 18.97 -6.32 -9.62
CA ARG A 199 20.17 -6.06 -8.83
C ARG A 199 19.96 -6.38 -7.35
N LEU A 200 18.81 -6.04 -6.76
CA LEU A 200 18.51 -6.39 -5.36
C LEU A 200 18.41 -7.91 -5.17
N GLY A 201 17.83 -8.65 -6.12
CA GLY A 201 17.79 -10.11 -6.11
C GLY A 201 19.20 -10.72 -6.08
N ASN A 202 20.06 -10.26 -7.00
CA ASN A 202 21.45 -10.72 -7.10
C ASN A 202 22.26 -10.39 -5.83
N MET A 203 22.08 -9.20 -5.28
CA MET A 203 22.74 -8.79 -4.03
C MET A 203 22.27 -9.59 -2.81
N THR A 204 21.03 -10.07 -2.81
CA THR A 204 20.45 -10.83 -1.69
C THR A 204 20.84 -12.31 -1.72
N THR A 205 20.80 -12.94 -2.90
CA THR A 205 21.03 -14.39 -3.04
C THR A 205 22.46 -14.77 -3.40
N ASN A 206 23.33 -13.79 -3.67
CA ASN A 206 24.70 -13.99 -4.18
C ASN A 206 24.78 -14.91 -5.43
N SER A 207 23.68 -14.99 -6.19
CA SER A 207 23.50 -15.78 -7.41
C SER A 207 22.50 -15.06 -8.34
N THR A 208 22.20 -15.61 -9.53
CA THR A 208 21.31 -15.00 -10.53
C THR A 208 19.81 -15.07 -10.16
N GLY A 209 19.47 -14.95 -8.88
CA GLY A 209 18.12 -15.08 -8.37
C GLY A 209 17.37 -13.75 -8.28
N ASP A 210 16.05 -13.79 -8.46
CA ASP A 210 15.16 -12.66 -8.15
C ASP A 210 14.86 -12.56 -6.63
N LEU A 211 14.13 -11.54 -6.22
CA LEU A 211 13.73 -11.38 -4.82
C LEU A 211 12.85 -12.53 -4.31
N ARG A 212 12.09 -13.21 -5.18
CA ARG A 212 11.30 -14.38 -4.78
C ARG A 212 12.18 -15.55 -4.40
N SER A 213 13.27 -15.73 -5.13
CA SER A 213 14.31 -16.74 -4.87
C SER A 213 15.00 -16.50 -3.51
N ALA A 214 15.01 -15.24 -3.04
CA ALA A 214 15.43 -14.88 -1.70
C ALA A 214 14.36 -15.09 -0.60
N GLY A 215 13.18 -15.61 -0.96
CA GLY A 215 12.05 -15.83 -0.06
C GLY A 215 11.19 -14.59 0.21
N VAL A 216 11.34 -13.52 -0.56
CA VAL A 216 10.56 -12.28 -0.37
C VAL A 216 9.15 -12.45 -0.93
N VAL A 217 8.14 -12.28 -0.07
CA VAL A 217 6.71 -12.31 -0.46
C VAL A 217 6.05 -10.98 -0.17
N GLN A 218 6.34 -10.36 0.98
CA GLN A 218 5.78 -9.08 1.40
C GLN A 218 6.87 -8.04 1.65
N VAL A 219 6.67 -6.84 1.10
CA VAL A 219 7.60 -5.70 1.20
C VAL A 219 6.91 -4.47 1.78
N LEU A 220 7.57 -3.82 2.74
CA LEU A 220 7.22 -2.47 3.17
C LEU A 220 8.11 -1.46 2.43
N ASP A 221 7.51 -0.61 1.61
CA ASP A 221 8.23 0.40 0.81
C ASP A 221 8.10 1.79 1.47
N VAL A 222 9.17 2.19 2.17
CA VAL A 222 9.25 3.40 2.98
C VAL A 222 9.64 4.59 2.10
N GLY A 223 8.85 5.66 2.12
CA GLY A 223 9.09 6.84 1.29
C GLY A 223 9.01 6.52 -0.19
N CYS A 224 7.98 5.76 -0.58
CA CYS A 224 7.85 5.10 -1.89
C CYS A 224 7.70 6.03 -3.09
N GLY A 225 7.47 7.33 -2.87
CA GLY A 225 7.16 8.27 -3.94
C GLY A 225 5.85 7.91 -4.64
N VAL A 226 5.90 7.80 -5.97
CA VAL A 226 4.76 7.35 -6.78
C VAL A 226 4.59 5.82 -6.79
N ALA A 227 5.32 5.08 -5.93
CA ALA A 227 5.30 3.62 -5.80
C ALA A 227 5.76 2.85 -7.06
N SER A 228 6.74 3.39 -7.80
CA SER A 228 7.34 2.71 -8.97
C SER A 228 7.97 1.37 -8.60
N PHE A 229 8.64 1.27 -7.45
CA PHE A 229 9.24 0.02 -6.99
C PHE A 229 8.16 -1.06 -6.78
N SER A 230 7.14 -0.75 -5.97
CA SER A 230 5.95 -1.58 -5.78
C SER A 230 5.27 -2.01 -7.08
N ALA A 231 5.05 -1.10 -8.02
CA ALA A 231 4.37 -1.41 -9.29
C ALA A 231 5.10 -2.47 -10.13
N TYR A 232 6.43 -2.53 -10.02
CA TYR A 232 7.27 -3.46 -10.77
C TYR A 232 7.59 -4.75 -9.98
N LEU A 233 7.16 -4.84 -8.73
CA LEU A 233 7.16 -6.08 -7.95
C LEU A 233 5.91 -6.94 -8.19
N LEU A 234 4.80 -6.34 -8.66
CA LEU A 234 3.55 -7.06 -8.96
C LEU A 234 3.71 -8.22 -9.95
N PRO A 235 4.47 -8.12 -11.06
CA PRO A 235 4.72 -9.26 -11.95
C PRO A 235 5.51 -10.41 -11.31
N LEU A 236 6.16 -10.15 -10.17
CA LEU A 236 6.85 -11.16 -9.37
C LEU A 236 5.94 -11.73 -8.27
N ASP A 237 4.66 -11.41 -8.23
CA ASP A 237 3.74 -11.85 -7.16
C ASP A 237 4.24 -11.46 -5.75
N ILE A 238 4.96 -10.33 -5.68
CA ILE A 238 5.43 -9.76 -4.42
C ILE A 238 4.47 -8.65 -4.00
N HIS A 239 3.84 -8.85 -2.85
CA HIS A 239 2.86 -7.94 -2.29
C HIS A 239 3.56 -6.80 -1.55
N THR A 240 3.11 -5.57 -1.75
CA THR A 240 3.78 -4.41 -1.16
C THR A 240 2.83 -3.48 -0.46
N MET A 241 3.24 -3.00 0.71
CA MET A 241 2.64 -1.86 1.37
C MET A 241 3.56 -0.65 1.18
N SER A 242 3.16 0.27 0.31
CA SER A 242 3.88 1.52 0.05
C SER A 242 3.39 2.62 1.00
N PHE A 243 4.28 3.43 1.58
CA PHE A 243 3.84 4.62 2.30
C PHE A 243 4.81 5.80 2.22
N ALA A 244 4.26 6.99 2.38
CA ALA A 244 5.00 8.24 2.50
C ALA A 244 4.13 9.27 3.25
N PRO A 245 4.74 10.25 3.93
CA PRO A 245 3.98 11.34 4.54
C PRO A 245 3.31 12.19 3.46
N LYS A 246 2.27 12.94 3.85
CA LYS A 246 1.72 14.02 3.03
C LYS A 246 2.68 15.21 3.11
N ASP A 247 3.69 15.22 2.23
CA ASP A 247 4.71 16.26 2.20
C ASP A 247 4.37 17.41 1.23
N GLY A 248 5.18 18.47 1.26
CA GLY A 248 5.03 19.65 0.38
C GLY A 248 5.38 19.41 -1.10
N HIS A 249 5.63 18.16 -1.52
CA HIS A 249 5.76 17.79 -2.93
C HIS A 249 4.45 17.27 -3.54
N GLU A 250 3.34 17.32 -2.77
CA GLU A 250 1.95 17.11 -3.17
C GLU A 250 1.69 15.82 -3.98
N ASN A 251 0.90 14.91 -3.39
CA ASN A 251 0.15 13.87 -4.12
C ASN A 251 0.91 12.66 -4.70
N GLN A 252 2.13 12.39 -4.21
CA GLN A 252 2.88 11.17 -4.56
C GLN A 252 2.09 9.88 -4.26
N ILE A 253 1.50 9.78 -3.06
CA ILE A 253 0.66 8.64 -2.67
C ILE A 253 -0.66 8.62 -3.46
N GLN A 254 -1.25 9.78 -3.76
CA GLN A 254 -2.44 9.85 -4.60
C GLN A 254 -2.17 9.27 -6.00
N PHE A 255 -1.02 9.57 -6.60
CA PHE A 255 -0.61 8.93 -7.87
C PHE A 255 -0.51 7.42 -7.74
N ALA A 256 0.13 6.89 -6.68
CA ALA A 256 0.22 5.45 -6.47
C ALA A 256 -1.17 4.80 -6.39
N LEU A 257 -2.08 5.39 -5.61
CA LEU A 257 -3.46 4.92 -5.44
C LEU A 257 -4.26 5.00 -6.75
N GLU A 258 -4.11 6.09 -7.51
CA GLU A 258 -4.79 6.29 -8.79
C GLU A 258 -4.30 5.32 -9.87
N ARG A 259 -3.03 4.91 -9.80
CA ARG A 259 -2.45 3.85 -10.64
C ARG A 259 -2.90 2.44 -10.27
N GLY A 260 -3.58 2.29 -9.14
CA GLY A 260 -3.99 1.00 -8.60
C GLY A 260 -2.89 0.24 -7.86
N ILE A 261 -1.97 0.96 -7.22
CA ILE A 261 -0.88 0.40 -6.41
C ILE A 261 -1.18 0.62 -4.92
N GLY A 262 -1.04 -0.43 -4.11
CA GLY A 262 -1.35 -0.39 -2.69
C GLY A 262 -0.46 0.58 -1.92
N ALA A 263 -1.04 1.67 -1.43
CA ALA A 263 -0.33 2.73 -0.73
C ALA A 263 -1.15 3.35 0.42
N MET A 264 -0.48 4.02 1.35
CA MET A 264 -1.10 4.71 2.48
C MET A 264 -0.30 5.97 2.84
N ILE A 265 -0.98 6.99 3.37
CA ILE A 265 -0.30 8.13 3.98
C ILE A 265 0.14 7.70 5.38
N SER A 266 1.44 7.70 5.63
CA SER A 266 2.00 7.33 6.93
C SER A 266 3.41 7.89 7.07
N VAL A 267 3.93 7.90 8.29
CA VAL A 267 5.28 8.37 8.61
C VAL A 267 5.89 7.52 9.73
N LEU A 268 7.21 7.40 9.73
CA LEU A 268 7.98 6.90 10.85
C LEU A 268 8.39 8.09 11.73
N ALA A 269 7.69 8.31 12.84
CA ALA A 269 7.85 9.47 13.72
C ALA A 269 7.92 9.08 15.21
N THR A 270 6.81 9.14 15.95
CA THR A 270 6.78 8.83 17.40
C THR A 270 5.88 7.65 17.76
N LYS A 271 5.05 7.18 16.81
CA LYS A 271 4.23 5.97 16.94
C LYS A 271 4.76 4.79 16.11
N GLN A 272 4.49 3.57 16.56
CA GLN A 272 4.68 2.36 15.77
C GLN A 272 3.77 2.38 14.54
N LEU A 273 4.25 1.81 13.43
CA LEU A 273 3.42 1.60 12.26
C LEU A 273 2.31 0.58 12.58
N PRO A 274 1.12 0.72 11.97
CA PRO A 274 -0.08 -0.05 12.31
C PRO A 274 -0.06 -1.47 11.74
N TYR A 275 1.10 -2.12 11.77
CA TYR A 275 1.35 -3.47 11.27
C TYR A 275 1.80 -4.35 12.45
N PRO A 276 1.54 -5.66 12.40
CA PRO A 276 1.98 -6.58 13.44
C PRO A 276 3.50 -6.74 13.41
N GLU A 277 4.06 -7.30 14.48
CA GLU A 277 5.45 -7.74 14.45
C GLU A 277 5.64 -8.89 13.45
N ASN A 278 6.86 -9.03 12.92
CA ASN A 278 7.20 -10.06 11.93
C ASN A 278 6.25 -10.06 10.72
N ALA A 279 5.86 -8.89 10.21
CA ALA A 279 4.94 -8.75 9.09
C ALA A 279 5.62 -8.96 7.72
N PHE A 280 6.84 -8.43 7.53
CA PHE A 280 7.46 -8.31 6.22
C PHE A 280 8.74 -9.13 6.08
N GLU A 281 8.99 -9.71 4.90
CA GLU A 281 10.29 -10.29 4.56
C GLU A 281 11.30 -9.24 4.10
N MET A 282 10.84 -8.05 3.68
CA MET A 282 11.73 -6.96 3.30
C MET A 282 11.16 -5.59 3.68
N VAL A 283 12.03 -4.72 4.17
CA VAL A 283 11.77 -3.28 4.29
C VAL A 283 12.71 -2.54 3.35
N HIS A 284 12.15 -1.79 2.42
CA HIS A 284 12.87 -1.07 1.39
C HIS A 284 12.80 0.44 1.64
N CYS A 285 13.95 1.11 1.57
CA CYS A 285 14.07 2.56 1.59
C CYS A 285 14.99 3.02 0.46
N SER A 286 14.49 3.88 -0.43
CA SER A 286 15.30 4.51 -1.48
C SER A 286 15.11 6.02 -1.49
N ARG A 287 16.11 6.77 -1.00
CA ARG A 287 15.98 8.20 -0.67
C ARG A 287 14.73 8.52 0.16
N CYS A 288 14.37 7.65 1.10
CA CYS A 288 13.12 7.77 1.86
C CYS A 288 13.07 8.96 2.86
N ARG A 289 14.18 9.72 3.00
CA ARG A 289 14.30 10.87 3.92
C ARG A 289 14.01 10.51 5.39
N VAL A 290 14.39 9.30 5.79
CA VAL A 290 14.34 8.85 7.18
C VAL A 290 15.75 8.83 7.74
N ASP A 291 15.94 9.52 8.87
CA ASP A 291 17.20 9.57 9.61
C ASP A 291 17.33 8.36 10.55
N TRP A 292 17.57 7.19 9.96
CA TRP A 292 17.64 5.89 10.66
C TRP A 292 18.64 5.81 11.83
N HIS A 293 19.62 6.70 11.87
CA HIS A 293 20.72 6.73 12.84
C HIS A 293 20.42 7.58 14.08
N GLU A 294 19.43 8.47 14.00
CA GLU A 294 19.09 9.40 15.07
C GLU A 294 18.30 8.72 16.19
N ASN A 295 18.28 9.34 17.37
CA ASN A 295 17.54 8.87 18.54
C ASN A 295 17.84 7.40 18.89
N ASP A 296 19.12 7.04 18.95
CA ASP A 296 19.63 5.68 19.20
C ASP A 296 19.05 4.61 18.25
N GLY A 297 18.72 5.01 17.03
CA GLY A 297 18.17 4.13 16.01
C GLY A 297 16.77 3.62 16.34
N ILE A 298 15.96 4.37 17.08
CA ILE A 298 14.59 3.98 17.43
C ILE A 298 13.73 3.57 16.22
N LEU A 299 13.93 4.22 15.06
CA LEU A 299 13.24 3.87 13.82
C LEU A 299 13.73 2.55 13.22
N LEU A 300 15.02 2.22 13.38
CA LEU A 300 15.55 0.91 13.00
C LEU A 300 15.00 -0.20 13.92
N LYS A 301 14.74 0.09 15.19
CA LYS A 301 14.11 -0.85 16.13
C LYS A 301 12.64 -1.12 15.78
N GLU A 302 11.93 -0.13 15.24
CA GLU A 302 10.61 -0.36 14.64
C GLU A 302 10.68 -1.25 13.40
N VAL A 303 11.66 -1.02 12.52
CA VAL A 303 11.91 -1.92 11.39
C VAL A 303 12.26 -3.33 11.88
N ASP A 304 13.01 -3.46 12.97
CA ASP A 304 13.30 -4.76 13.59
C ASP A 304 12.02 -5.47 14.05
N ARG A 305 11.09 -4.75 14.69
CA ARG A 305 9.79 -5.31 15.08
C ARG A 305 9.03 -5.84 13.86
N LEU A 306 9.03 -5.09 12.76
CA LEU A 306 8.27 -5.39 11.55
C LEU A 306 8.88 -6.49 10.68
N LEU A 307 10.21 -6.60 10.66
CA LEU A 307 10.90 -7.61 9.86
C LEU A 307 10.75 -9.01 10.47
N ARG A 308 10.42 -9.99 9.62
CA ARG A 308 10.51 -11.41 9.97
C ARG A 308 11.97 -11.80 10.24
N PRO A 309 12.21 -12.87 11.04
CA PRO A 309 13.51 -13.54 11.06
C PRO A 309 13.97 -13.88 9.65
N ASN A 310 15.27 -13.69 9.37
CA ASN A 310 15.89 -13.77 8.04
C ASN A 310 15.38 -12.74 7.01
N GLY A 311 14.60 -11.74 7.44
CA GLY A 311 14.15 -10.64 6.59
C GLY A 311 15.26 -9.63 6.27
N TYR A 312 15.03 -8.84 5.23
CA TYR A 312 16.03 -7.93 4.65
C TYR A 312 15.67 -6.45 4.86
N PHE A 313 16.66 -5.66 5.27
CA PHE A 313 16.56 -4.20 5.21
C PHE A 313 17.40 -3.69 4.04
N VAL A 314 16.75 -3.07 3.06
CA VAL A 314 17.38 -2.50 1.86
C VAL A 314 17.43 -0.99 1.99
N TYR A 315 18.65 -0.43 2.03
CA TYR A 315 18.88 1.00 2.16
C TYR A 315 19.66 1.53 0.95
N SER A 316 18.98 2.31 0.12
CA SER A 316 19.55 3.02 -1.01
C SER A 316 19.55 4.52 -0.71
N ALA A 317 20.68 5.07 -0.25
CA ALA A 317 20.80 6.47 0.18
C ALA A 317 22.27 6.94 0.24
N PRO A 318 22.54 8.27 0.26
CA PRO A 318 23.89 8.81 0.27
C PRO A 318 24.85 8.21 1.30
N PRO A 319 24.46 7.96 2.58
CA PRO A 319 25.36 7.33 3.55
C PRO A 319 25.92 5.97 3.09
N ALA A 320 25.22 5.24 2.22
CA ALA A 320 25.68 3.96 1.72
C ALA A 320 26.85 4.06 0.72
N TYR A 321 27.11 5.22 0.09
CA TYR A 321 28.11 5.28 -0.99
C TYR A 321 28.92 6.57 -1.08
N ARG A 322 28.44 7.66 -0.48
CA ARG A 322 29.11 8.94 -0.49
C ARG A 322 30.17 9.02 0.61
N LYS A 323 31.29 9.65 0.27
CA LYS A 323 32.44 9.85 1.18
C LYS A 323 32.63 11.31 1.59
N ASP A 324 31.76 12.21 1.11
CA ASP A 324 31.75 13.63 1.45
C ASP A 324 30.79 13.94 2.60
N LYS A 325 30.89 15.16 3.16
CA LYS A 325 30.04 15.66 4.24
C LYS A 325 30.08 14.75 5.48
N ASP A 326 28.96 14.66 6.16
CA ASP A 326 28.68 13.85 7.34
C ASP A 326 28.28 12.40 7.00
N PHE A 327 28.14 12.03 5.73
CA PHE A 327 27.73 10.69 5.32
C PHE A 327 28.59 9.55 5.90
N PRO A 328 29.94 9.67 6.00
CA PRO A 328 30.74 8.65 6.66
C PRO A 328 30.39 8.46 8.15
N VAL A 329 30.12 9.55 8.87
CA VAL A 329 29.75 9.53 10.29
C VAL A 329 28.36 8.91 10.46
N ILE A 330 27.41 9.28 9.60
CA ILE A 330 26.07 8.67 9.57
C ILE A 330 26.18 7.17 9.32
N TRP A 331 26.99 6.76 8.33
CA TRP A 331 27.23 5.35 8.03
C TRP A 331 27.82 4.59 9.22
N GLU A 332 28.79 5.16 9.92
CA GLU A 332 29.38 4.56 11.13
C GLU A 332 28.33 4.36 12.23
N LYS A 333 27.51 5.38 12.51
CA LYS A 333 26.38 5.26 13.47
C LYS A 333 25.43 4.13 13.07
N LEU A 334 25.03 4.06 11.79
CA LEU A 334 24.17 2.99 11.29
C LEU A 334 24.80 1.59 11.49
N MET A 335 26.09 1.45 11.20
CA MET A 335 26.82 0.19 11.40
C MET A 335 26.89 -0.19 12.88
N ASN A 336 27.14 0.76 13.78
CA ASN A 336 27.18 0.52 15.22
C ASN A 336 25.81 0.06 15.75
N ILE A 337 24.73 0.75 15.37
CA ILE A 337 23.35 0.39 15.78
C ILE A 337 22.95 -0.97 15.21
N THR A 338 23.15 -1.19 13.91
CA THR A 338 22.76 -2.47 13.28
C THR A 338 23.57 -3.65 13.84
N THR A 339 24.85 -3.44 14.15
CA THR A 339 25.70 -4.45 14.80
C THR A 339 25.25 -4.74 16.23
N SER A 340 24.85 -3.74 17.01
CA SER A 340 24.33 -3.96 18.37
C SER A 340 23.00 -4.73 18.37
N MET A 341 22.17 -4.55 17.34
CA MET A 341 20.96 -5.35 17.07
C MET A 341 21.24 -6.71 16.42
N CYS A 342 22.52 -7.03 16.17
CA CYS A 342 23.01 -8.25 15.52
C CYS A 342 22.62 -8.43 14.06
N TRP A 343 22.19 -7.37 13.36
CA TRP A 343 21.96 -7.44 11.93
C TRP A 343 23.30 -7.61 11.19
N LYS A 344 23.29 -8.40 10.12
CA LYS A 344 24.48 -8.65 9.30
C LYS A 344 24.38 -7.89 7.99
N LEU A 345 25.36 -7.05 7.67
CA LEU A 345 25.48 -6.45 6.33
C LEU A 345 25.92 -7.54 5.34
N ILE A 346 25.06 -7.91 4.41
CA ILE A 346 25.33 -9.00 3.44
C ILE A 346 25.78 -8.47 2.09
N ALA A 347 25.38 -7.25 1.73
CA ALA A 347 25.77 -6.64 0.47
C ALA A 347 25.89 -5.13 0.59
N LYS A 348 26.86 -4.57 -0.12
CA LYS A 348 27.02 -3.13 -0.33
C LYS A 348 27.55 -2.91 -1.74
N HIS A 349 26.70 -2.47 -2.65
CA HIS A 349 27.04 -2.35 -4.06
C HIS A 349 26.39 -1.11 -4.67
N VAL A 350 27.19 -0.37 -5.45
CA VAL A 350 26.83 0.94 -6.03
C VAL A 350 26.35 1.92 -4.94
N GLN A 351 25.03 2.07 -4.78
CA GLN A 351 24.39 3.04 -3.89
C GLN A 351 23.48 2.39 -2.85
N THR A 352 23.54 1.06 -2.75
CA THR A 352 22.63 0.24 -1.97
C THR A 352 23.39 -0.63 -0.99
N ALA A 353 22.88 -0.72 0.23
CA ALA A 353 23.31 -1.65 1.25
C ALA A 353 22.13 -2.54 1.67
N ILE A 354 22.41 -3.81 1.96
CA ILE A 354 21.41 -4.79 2.40
C ILE A 354 21.90 -5.45 3.69
N TRP A 355 21.06 -5.39 4.72
CA TRP A 355 21.23 -6.14 5.95
C TRP A 355 20.23 -7.29 6.01
N ILE A 356 20.61 -8.36 6.70
CA ILE A 356 19.71 -9.43 7.10
C ILE A 356 19.54 -9.42 8.62
N LYS A 357 18.29 -9.52 9.09
CA LYS A 357 17.94 -9.76 10.50
C LYS A 357 18.11 -11.26 10.77
N PRO A 358 19.11 -11.71 11.56
CA PRO A 358 19.30 -13.14 11.78
C PRO A 358 18.16 -13.73 12.60
N GLU A 359 17.85 -15.00 12.34
CA GLU A 359 16.92 -15.78 13.15
C GLU A 359 17.50 -16.12 14.54
N ASP A 360 18.79 -16.48 14.59
CA ASP A 360 19.49 -16.79 15.84
C ASP A 360 19.57 -15.57 16.77
N GLN A 361 19.01 -15.73 17.97
CA GLN A 361 18.93 -14.70 19.00
C GLN A 361 20.15 -14.70 19.95
N SER A 362 21.08 -15.65 19.83
CA SER A 362 22.24 -15.81 20.74
C SER A 362 23.07 -14.52 20.85
N CYS A 363 23.30 -13.85 19.72
CA CYS A 363 24.00 -12.57 19.66
C CYS A 363 23.23 -11.46 20.40
N ARG A 364 21.90 -11.41 20.26
CA ARG A 364 21.08 -10.38 20.92
C ARG A 364 21.06 -10.57 22.43
N GLN A 365 20.95 -11.82 22.88
CA GLN A 365 21.04 -12.14 24.30
C GLN A 365 22.39 -11.70 24.87
N LYS A 366 23.49 -12.04 24.21
CA LYS A 366 24.83 -11.62 24.60
C LYS A 366 24.97 -10.09 24.65
N ASN A 367 24.49 -9.39 23.62
CA ASN A 367 24.55 -7.92 23.58
C ASN A 367 23.66 -7.28 24.66
N ALA A 368 22.53 -7.90 25.02
CA ALA A 368 21.70 -7.48 26.14
C ALA A 368 22.42 -7.65 27.49
N ASP A 369 23.06 -8.80 27.72
CA ASP A 369 23.83 -9.08 28.94
C ASP A 369 25.00 -8.10 29.11
N MET A 370 25.61 -7.69 27.99
CA MET A 370 26.67 -6.67 27.92
C MET A 370 26.13 -5.22 27.99
N LYS A 371 24.82 -5.00 28.12
CA LYS A 371 24.16 -3.68 28.11
C LYS A 371 24.41 -2.85 26.83
N LEU A 372 24.70 -3.51 25.71
CA LEU A 372 24.85 -2.90 24.39
C LEU A 372 23.51 -2.80 23.64
N LEU A 373 22.51 -3.59 24.06
CA LEU A 373 21.18 -3.64 23.48
C LEU A 373 20.12 -3.64 24.58
N SER A 374 19.15 -2.75 24.50
CA SER A 374 17.99 -2.75 25.41
C SER A 374 16.93 -3.74 24.95
N ILE A 375 16.44 -4.57 25.86
CA ILE A 375 15.35 -5.52 25.60
C ILE A 375 14.04 -4.96 26.12
N CYS A 376 12.98 -5.04 25.30
CA CYS A 376 11.66 -4.58 25.70
C CYS A 376 11.09 -5.46 26.81
N GLU A 377 10.44 -4.83 27.79
CA GLU A 377 9.65 -5.54 28.80
C GLU A 377 8.50 -6.31 28.14
N SER A 378 8.14 -7.47 28.70
CA SER A 378 7.01 -8.25 28.21
C SER A 378 5.73 -7.46 28.45
N TYR A 379 5.03 -7.13 27.37
CA TYR A 379 3.71 -6.49 27.45
C TYR A 379 2.66 -7.50 27.88
N ASP A 380 1.73 -7.03 28.70
CA ASP A 380 0.51 -7.77 29.03
C ASP A 380 -0.41 -7.81 27.80
N SER A 381 -1.18 -8.89 27.65
CA SER A 381 -2.05 -9.15 26.49
C SER A 381 -3.20 -8.13 26.31
N SER A 382 -3.36 -7.21 27.28
CA SER A 382 -4.30 -6.10 27.31
C SER A 382 -3.81 -4.82 26.61
N SER A 383 -2.60 -4.82 26.05
CA SER A 383 -1.99 -3.64 25.42
C SER A 383 -2.72 -3.24 24.12
N PRO A 384 -2.91 -1.93 23.84
CA PRO A 384 -3.55 -1.47 22.61
C PRO A 384 -2.74 -1.90 21.39
N SER A 385 -3.42 -2.33 20.31
CA SER A 385 -2.76 -2.75 19.05
C SER A 385 -2.54 -1.59 18.07
N TRP A 386 -2.94 -0.36 18.43
CA TRP A 386 -2.94 0.80 17.55
C TRP A 386 -2.47 2.07 18.27
N LYS A 387 -1.78 2.96 17.55
CA LYS A 387 -1.16 4.20 18.06
C LYS A 387 -0.21 4.00 19.25
N ILE A 388 0.45 2.84 19.31
CA ILE A 388 1.45 2.53 20.34
C ILE A 388 2.66 3.46 20.15
N PRO A 389 3.18 4.11 21.20
CA PRO A 389 4.44 4.85 21.12
C PRO A 389 5.60 3.96 20.65
N LEU A 390 6.53 4.53 19.91
CA LEU A 390 7.76 3.84 19.55
C LEU A 390 8.54 3.40 20.79
N MET A 391 9.16 2.24 20.69
CA MET A 391 9.93 1.64 21.77
C MET A 391 11.41 1.68 21.42
N ASN A 392 12.24 2.23 22.30
CA ASN A 392 13.68 2.31 22.09
C ASN A 392 14.44 1.03 22.51
N CYS A 393 13.82 -0.13 22.30
CA CYS A 393 14.30 -1.46 22.69
C CYS A 393 13.99 -2.49 21.60
N VAL A 394 14.58 -3.68 21.70
CA VAL A 394 14.35 -4.82 20.80
C VAL A 394 13.64 -5.93 21.55
N ARG A 395 12.72 -6.65 20.90
CA ARG A 395 12.06 -7.82 21.46
C ARG A 395 12.92 -9.07 21.23
N LEU A 396 13.05 -9.89 22.27
CA LEU A 396 13.61 -11.23 22.15
C LEU A 396 12.47 -12.21 21.84
N ASN A 397 12.67 -13.06 20.84
CA ASN A 397 11.77 -14.18 20.57
C ASN A 397 12.04 -15.28 21.62
N LYS A 398 11.52 -15.11 22.84
CA LYS A 398 11.74 -16.07 23.95
C LYS A 398 11.04 -17.41 23.71
N ASP A 399 9.91 -17.39 23.00
CA ASP A 399 9.17 -18.59 22.58
C ASP A 399 9.39 -18.87 21.09
N GLN A 400 10.50 -19.55 20.76
CA GLN A 400 10.73 -20.10 19.41
C GLN A 400 9.59 -21.04 18.95
N SER A 401 8.81 -21.58 19.90
CA SER A 401 7.62 -22.40 19.65
C SER A 401 6.46 -21.64 19.00
N ASN A 402 6.44 -20.30 19.07
CA ASN A 402 5.38 -19.45 18.52
C ASN A 402 5.69 -18.93 17.11
N VAL A 403 6.94 -19.00 16.65
CA VAL A 403 7.31 -18.62 15.28
C VAL A 403 7.15 -19.84 14.38
N GLN A 404 5.95 -20.02 13.83
CA GLN A 404 5.73 -21.06 12.83
C GLN A 404 6.47 -20.72 11.53
N LYS A 405 7.16 -21.71 10.98
CA LYS A 405 7.73 -21.62 9.65
C LYS A 405 6.60 -21.49 8.63
N LEU A 406 6.54 -20.34 7.94
CA LEU A 406 5.54 -20.12 6.91
C LEU A 406 5.80 -21.04 5.70
N PRO A 407 4.74 -21.49 5.02
CA PRO A 407 4.87 -22.28 3.81
C PRO A 407 5.27 -21.39 2.62
N SER A 408 5.42 -22.02 1.45
CA SER A 408 5.70 -21.33 0.19
C SER A 408 4.57 -20.35 -0.15
N SER A 409 4.87 -19.29 -0.92
CA SER A 409 3.91 -18.21 -1.21
C SER A 409 2.50 -18.70 -1.63
N PRO A 410 2.36 -19.65 -2.58
CA PRO A 410 1.04 -20.13 -3.01
C PRO A 410 0.24 -20.81 -1.89
N ASP A 411 0.91 -21.46 -0.95
CA ASP A 411 0.28 -22.22 0.14
C ASP A 411 -0.13 -21.31 1.32
N ARG A 412 0.42 -20.09 1.40
CA ARG A 412 0.16 -19.16 2.52
C ARG A 412 -1.32 -18.79 2.63
N LEU A 413 -2.05 -18.69 1.52
CA LEU A 413 -3.46 -18.29 1.53
C LEU A 413 -4.35 -19.24 2.35
N SER A 414 -3.99 -20.52 2.46
CA SER A 414 -4.73 -21.53 3.25
C SER A 414 -4.05 -21.87 4.57
N PHE A 415 -2.99 -21.14 4.94
CA PHE A 415 -2.22 -21.41 6.15
C PHE A 415 -3.01 -21.09 7.41
N TYR A 416 -3.11 -22.08 8.29
CA TYR A 416 -3.70 -21.95 9.62
C TYR A 416 -2.58 -21.66 10.63
N SER A 417 -2.46 -20.39 11.02
CA SER A 417 -1.42 -19.93 11.95
C SER A 417 -1.76 -20.28 13.40
N ARG A 418 -0.75 -20.61 14.21
CA ARG A 418 -0.88 -20.84 15.66
C ARG A 418 -1.46 -19.64 16.40
N SER A 419 -1.31 -18.42 15.87
CA SER A 419 -1.93 -17.23 16.45
C SER A 419 -3.47 -17.34 16.52
N LEU A 420 -4.09 -18.11 15.62
CA LEU A 420 -5.53 -18.43 15.67
C LEU A 420 -5.88 -19.29 16.89
N GLU A 421 -5.07 -20.29 17.22
CA GLU A 421 -5.28 -21.14 18.39
C GLU A 421 -5.20 -20.32 19.69
N MET A 422 -4.25 -19.39 19.77
CA MET A 422 -4.08 -18.51 20.94
C MET A 422 -5.28 -17.59 21.19
N ILE A 423 -6.02 -17.23 20.13
CA ILE A 423 -7.26 -16.44 20.24
C ILE A 423 -8.53 -17.31 20.22
N GLY A 424 -8.40 -18.63 20.39
CA GLY A 424 -9.51 -19.57 20.53
C GLY A 424 -10.23 -19.92 19.22
N VAL A 425 -9.60 -19.71 18.06
CA VAL A 425 -10.16 -20.07 16.75
C VAL A 425 -9.66 -21.44 16.34
N THR A 426 -10.57 -22.37 16.03
CA THR A 426 -10.22 -23.73 15.59
C THR A 426 -9.98 -23.81 14.09
N LEU A 427 -9.25 -24.85 13.65
CA LEU A 427 -9.04 -25.14 12.21
C LEU A 427 -10.37 -25.32 11.46
N GLU A 428 -11.36 -25.95 12.09
CA GLU A 428 -12.69 -26.12 11.51
C GLU A 428 -13.37 -24.77 11.27
N LYS A 429 -13.35 -23.86 12.26
CA LYS A 429 -13.93 -22.52 12.14
C LYS A 429 -13.23 -21.71 11.04
N PHE A 430 -11.90 -21.76 10.99
CA PHE A 430 -11.12 -21.10 9.94
C PHE A 430 -11.45 -21.64 8.54
N THR A 431 -11.56 -22.97 8.40
CA THR A 431 -11.89 -23.62 7.12
C THR A 431 -13.30 -23.26 6.65
N LYS A 432 -14.28 -23.26 7.56
CA LYS A 432 -15.65 -22.83 7.27
C LYS A 432 -15.70 -21.37 6.83
N ASN A 433 -14.98 -20.48 7.51
CA ASN A 433 -14.90 -19.06 7.15
C ASN A 433 -14.32 -18.86 5.73
N ASN A 434 -13.25 -19.57 5.37
CA ASN A 434 -12.68 -19.51 4.02
C ASN A 434 -13.66 -20.01 2.95
N LYS A 435 -14.41 -21.08 3.23
CA LYS A 435 -15.45 -21.58 2.33
C LYS A 435 -16.58 -20.55 2.18
N PHE A 436 -17.08 -20.04 3.29
CA PHE A 436 -18.13 -19.02 3.32
C PHE A 436 -17.77 -17.83 2.43
N TRP A 437 -16.58 -17.23 2.61
CA TRP A 437 -16.18 -16.07 1.82
C TRP A 437 -15.99 -16.38 0.33
N ARG A 438 -15.51 -17.57 -0.02
CA ARG A 438 -15.43 -18.01 -1.42
C ARG A 438 -16.82 -18.02 -2.07
N ASP A 439 -17.81 -18.56 -1.36
CA ASP A 439 -19.18 -18.66 -1.85
C ASP A 439 -19.82 -17.25 -1.93
N GLN A 440 -19.61 -16.39 -0.92
CA GLN A 440 -20.15 -15.03 -0.91
C GLN A 440 -19.55 -14.14 -2.01
N VAL A 441 -18.23 -14.19 -2.23
CA VAL A 441 -17.58 -13.39 -3.29
C VAL A 441 -18.10 -13.78 -4.68
N SER A 442 -18.34 -15.07 -4.91
CA SER A 442 -18.97 -15.55 -6.15
C SER A 442 -20.35 -14.88 -6.38
N MET A 443 -21.18 -14.84 -5.33
CA MET A 443 -22.48 -14.18 -5.38
C MET A 443 -22.36 -12.66 -5.58
N TYR A 444 -21.43 -12.00 -4.90
CA TYR A 444 -21.19 -10.56 -5.06
C TYR A 444 -20.88 -10.20 -6.51
N TRP A 445 -19.96 -10.91 -7.15
CA TRP A 445 -19.63 -10.66 -8.56
C TRP A 445 -20.85 -10.76 -9.49
N SER A 446 -21.78 -11.68 -9.20
CA SER A 446 -23.03 -11.79 -9.97
C SER A 446 -23.94 -10.56 -9.83
N PHE A 447 -23.89 -9.86 -8.68
CA PHE A 447 -24.71 -8.68 -8.41
C PHE A 447 -24.09 -7.39 -8.97
N LEU A 448 -22.76 -7.29 -8.92
CA LEU A 448 -22.07 -6.09 -9.39
C LEU A 448 -22.22 -5.88 -10.90
N GLY A 449 -22.29 -6.97 -11.68
CA GLY A 449 -22.55 -6.90 -13.13
C GLY A 449 -21.48 -6.14 -13.92
N VAL A 450 -20.24 -6.08 -13.41
CA VAL A 450 -19.10 -5.40 -14.04
C VAL A 450 -17.98 -6.39 -14.36
N GLU A 451 -17.12 -6.02 -15.31
CA GLU A 451 -15.88 -6.75 -15.56
C GLU A 451 -14.96 -6.67 -14.33
N LYS A 452 -14.30 -7.78 -14.00
CA LYS A 452 -13.37 -7.84 -12.85
C LYS A 452 -12.26 -6.79 -12.90
N THR A 453 -11.79 -6.43 -14.09
CA THR A 453 -10.76 -5.39 -14.31
C THR A 453 -11.24 -3.96 -14.02
N SER A 454 -12.55 -3.77 -13.83
CA SER A 454 -13.13 -2.48 -13.41
C SER A 454 -13.00 -2.22 -11.91
N ILE A 455 -12.67 -3.24 -11.13
CA ILE A 455 -12.39 -3.14 -9.70
C ILE A 455 -10.93 -3.48 -9.49
N ARG A 456 -10.18 -2.58 -8.86
CA ARG A 456 -8.75 -2.77 -8.60
C ARG A 456 -8.40 -2.52 -7.14
N ASN A 457 -8.82 -1.38 -6.60
CA ASN A 457 -8.55 -0.96 -5.24
C ASN A 457 -9.69 -1.42 -4.33
N VAL A 458 -9.45 -2.40 -3.48
CA VAL A 458 -10.45 -2.94 -2.56
C VAL A 458 -10.03 -2.68 -1.13
N MET A 459 -10.99 -2.40 -0.27
CA MET A 459 -10.77 -2.36 1.18
C MET A 459 -11.78 -3.25 1.87
N ASP A 460 -11.27 -4.18 2.67
CA ASP A 460 -12.07 -4.95 3.60
C ASP A 460 -11.98 -4.28 4.96
N MET A 461 -13.05 -3.59 5.35
CA MET A 461 -13.07 -2.70 6.49
C MET A 461 -13.07 -3.44 7.84
N ASN A 462 -13.43 -4.73 7.81
CA ASN A 462 -13.30 -5.64 8.93
C ASN A 462 -12.91 -7.03 8.41
N ALA A 463 -11.61 -7.22 8.21
CA ALA A 463 -11.08 -8.37 7.49
C ALA A 463 -11.11 -9.68 8.28
N ASN A 464 -11.29 -9.62 9.60
CA ASN A 464 -11.22 -10.79 10.48
C ASN A 464 -9.96 -11.63 10.19
N TYR A 465 -10.06 -12.84 9.64
CA TYR A 465 -8.90 -13.68 9.29
C TYR A 465 -8.34 -13.46 7.86
N GLY A 466 -8.91 -12.55 7.07
CA GLY A 466 -8.57 -12.29 5.67
C GLY A 466 -9.27 -13.21 4.66
N GLY A 467 -10.36 -13.89 5.06
CA GLY A 467 -11.05 -14.86 4.20
C GLY A 467 -11.65 -14.24 2.93
N PHE A 468 -12.19 -13.02 3.01
CA PHE A 468 -12.67 -12.25 1.85
C PHE A 468 -11.55 -11.96 0.86
N ALA A 469 -10.38 -11.52 1.35
CA ALA A 469 -9.22 -11.28 0.49
C ALA A 469 -8.71 -12.54 -0.18
N VAL A 470 -8.69 -13.68 0.52
CA VAL A 470 -8.32 -14.96 -0.08
C VAL A 470 -9.30 -15.40 -1.16
N ALA A 471 -10.60 -15.15 -0.98
CA ALA A 471 -11.60 -15.44 -2.01
C ALA A 471 -11.39 -14.61 -3.30
N LEU A 472 -10.75 -13.44 -3.20
CA LEU A 472 -10.41 -12.55 -4.32
C LEU A 472 -8.97 -12.72 -4.83
N SER A 473 -8.19 -13.67 -4.31
CA SER A 473 -6.75 -13.81 -4.62
C SER A 473 -6.43 -14.08 -6.09
N ASN A 474 -7.39 -14.62 -6.86
CA ASN A 474 -7.24 -14.86 -8.30
C ASN A 474 -7.74 -13.68 -9.16
N ASP A 475 -8.30 -12.65 -8.54
CA ASP A 475 -8.78 -11.45 -9.23
C ASP A 475 -7.66 -10.40 -9.27
N PRO A 476 -7.62 -9.51 -10.28
CA PRO A 476 -6.55 -8.52 -10.45
C PRO A 476 -6.68 -7.33 -9.47
N VAL A 477 -7.04 -7.59 -8.22
CA VAL A 477 -7.27 -6.59 -7.17
C VAL A 477 -6.09 -6.50 -6.20
N TRP A 478 -5.98 -5.39 -5.49
CA TRP A 478 -5.21 -5.34 -4.25
C TRP A 478 -6.16 -4.93 -3.14
N ILE A 479 -5.91 -5.48 -1.95
CA ILE A 479 -6.86 -5.41 -0.86
C ILE A 479 -6.16 -4.84 0.36
N MET A 480 -6.66 -3.72 0.86
CA MET A 480 -6.32 -3.24 2.20
C MET A 480 -7.21 -3.97 3.21
N ASN A 481 -6.63 -4.90 3.96
CA ASN A 481 -7.34 -5.64 5.00
C ASN A 481 -7.27 -4.89 6.33
N ILE A 482 -8.39 -4.38 6.83
CA ILE A 482 -8.43 -3.62 8.08
C ILE A 482 -8.89 -4.52 9.22
N VAL A 483 -8.14 -4.48 10.33
CA VAL A 483 -8.55 -5.08 11.61
C VAL A 483 -8.84 -3.93 12.57
N PRO A 484 -10.12 -3.70 12.96
CA PRO A 484 -10.46 -2.70 13.95
C PRO A 484 -9.68 -2.95 15.26
N HIS A 485 -9.03 -1.93 15.82
CA HIS A 485 -8.09 -2.12 16.94
C HIS A 485 -8.72 -2.68 18.22
N THR A 486 -10.03 -2.49 18.39
CA THR A 486 -10.84 -3.01 19.50
C THR A 486 -11.31 -4.46 19.31
N MET A 487 -11.08 -5.06 18.14
CA MET A 487 -11.41 -6.47 17.89
C MET A 487 -10.25 -7.40 18.29
N SER A 488 -10.51 -8.70 18.30
CA SER A 488 -9.46 -9.73 18.45
C SER A 488 -8.33 -9.48 17.46
N ASN A 489 -7.09 -9.58 17.94
CA ASN A 489 -5.91 -9.29 17.13
C ASN A 489 -5.65 -10.39 16.08
N THR A 490 -6.27 -10.25 14.91
CA THR A 490 -6.15 -11.19 13.79
C THR A 490 -5.19 -10.73 12.70
N LEU A 491 -4.66 -9.49 12.78
CA LEU A 491 -3.78 -8.95 11.74
C LEU A 491 -2.49 -9.79 11.52
N PRO A 492 -1.85 -10.39 12.54
CA PRO A 492 -0.74 -11.33 12.31
C PRO A 492 -1.12 -12.50 11.39
N VAL A 493 -2.35 -13.01 11.51
CA VAL A 493 -2.87 -14.10 10.65
C VAL A 493 -2.93 -13.66 9.19
N ILE A 494 -3.37 -12.44 8.94
CA ILE A 494 -3.48 -11.86 7.60
C ILE A 494 -2.08 -11.81 6.94
N TYR A 495 -1.07 -11.35 7.68
CA TYR A 495 0.31 -11.31 7.20
C TYR A 495 0.97 -12.69 7.05
N ASP A 496 0.63 -13.65 7.91
CA ASP A 496 1.08 -15.05 7.77
C ASP A 496 0.51 -15.71 6.50
N ARG A 497 -0.68 -15.26 6.06
CA ARG A 497 -1.30 -15.67 4.80
C ARG A 497 -0.75 -14.96 3.56
N GLY A 498 0.23 -14.07 3.72
CA GLY A 498 0.82 -13.32 2.60
C GLY A 498 0.02 -12.09 2.16
N LEU A 499 -0.96 -11.65 2.97
CA LEU A 499 -1.85 -10.53 2.66
C LEU A 499 -1.42 -9.25 3.38
N ILE A 500 -1.72 -8.09 2.78
CA ILE A 500 -1.43 -6.78 3.36
C ILE A 500 -2.64 -6.24 4.14
N GLY A 501 -2.38 -5.64 5.30
CA GLY A 501 -3.43 -5.02 6.12
C GLY A 501 -2.90 -4.02 7.14
N SER A 502 -3.81 -3.39 7.87
CA SER A 502 -3.51 -2.37 8.89
C SER A 502 -4.48 -2.44 10.06
N TYR A 503 -4.02 -2.10 11.27
CA TYR A 503 -4.92 -1.72 12.36
C TYR A 503 -5.51 -0.34 12.10
N HIS A 504 -6.75 -0.13 12.54
CA HIS A 504 -7.41 1.17 12.44
C HIS A 504 -8.53 1.33 13.46
N ASP A 505 -8.90 2.57 13.76
CA ASP A 505 -10.16 2.91 14.42
C ASP A 505 -11.06 3.65 13.44
N TRP A 506 -12.21 3.06 13.08
CA TRP A 506 -13.19 3.68 12.19
C TRP A 506 -13.92 4.88 12.79
N CYS A 507 -13.69 5.19 14.06
CA CYS A 507 -14.04 6.51 14.63
C CYS A 507 -13.07 7.63 14.20
N GLU A 508 -11.98 7.32 13.50
CA GLU A 508 -11.09 8.28 12.87
C GLU A 508 -11.05 8.08 11.35
N PRO A 509 -10.90 9.17 10.57
CA PRO A 509 -10.68 9.06 9.13
C PRO A 509 -9.42 8.24 8.76
N PHE A 510 -9.54 7.37 7.77
CA PHE A 510 -8.43 6.55 7.30
C PHE A 510 -7.39 7.42 6.57
N SER A 511 -6.11 7.13 6.78
CA SER A 511 -5.00 7.92 6.20
C SER A 511 -4.78 7.62 4.71
N THR A 512 -5.73 8.04 3.90
CA THR A 512 -5.75 7.88 2.44
C THR A 512 -6.38 9.10 1.75
N TYR A 513 -6.12 9.26 0.46
CA TYR A 513 -6.76 10.30 -0.36
C TYR A 513 -8.24 9.99 -0.60
N PRO A 514 -9.09 11.01 -0.81
CA PRO A 514 -10.46 10.77 -1.25
C PRO A 514 -10.50 10.02 -2.58
N ARG A 515 -11.57 9.25 -2.83
CA ARG A 515 -11.81 8.51 -4.09
C ARG A 515 -10.66 7.54 -4.42
N THR A 516 -10.25 6.76 -3.44
CA THR A 516 -9.18 5.76 -3.56
C THR A 516 -9.69 4.38 -3.95
N TYR A 517 -10.80 3.92 -3.38
CA TYR A 517 -11.24 2.54 -3.51
C TYR A 517 -12.37 2.39 -4.54
N ASP A 518 -12.33 1.29 -5.30
CA ASP A 518 -13.39 0.89 -6.23
C ASP A 518 -14.46 0.04 -5.53
N LEU A 519 -14.07 -0.67 -4.46
CA LEU A 519 -14.97 -1.48 -3.64
C LEU A 519 -14.61 -1.37 -2.14
N LEU A 520 -15.62 -1.08 -1.32
CA LEU A 520 -15.56 -1.21 0.14
C LEU A 520 -16.40 -2.42 0.57
N HIS A 521 -15.84 -3.29 1.39
CA HIS A 521 -16.53 -4.40 2.01
C HIS A 521 -16.61 -4.18 3.53
N SER A 522 -17.81 -4.29 4.09
CA SER A 522 -18.08 -4.10 5.51
C SER A 522 -18.88 -5.28 6.05
N PHE A 523 -18.26 -6.03 6.97
CA PHE A 523 -18.88 -7.18 7.65
C PHE A 523 -18.92 -6.94 9.16
N GLN A 524 -20.13 -6.83 9.72
CA GLN A 524 -20.39 -6.57 11.14
C GLN A 524 -19.59 -5.39 11.72
N LEU A 525 -19.34 -4.38 10.89
CA LEU A 525 -18.54 -3.24 11.27
C LEU A 525 -19.35 -2.27 12.13
N PHE A 526 -20.55 -1.92 11.69
CA PHE A 526 -21.35 -0.89 12.34
C PHE A 526 -21.89 -1.38 13.69
N SER A 527 -22.29 -2.65 13.80
CA SER A 527 -22.70 -3.28 15.07
C SER A 527 -21.56 -3.29 16.07
N HIS A 528 -20.33 -3.58 15.64
CA HIS A 528 -19.14 -3.50 16.49
C HIS A 528 -18.92 -2.08 17.06
N TYR A 529 -19.17 -1.04 16.27
CA TYR A 529 -19.03 0.36 16.71
C TYR A 529 -20.28 0.94 17.40
N GLN A 530 -21.41 0.23 17.40
CA GLN A 530 -22.68 0.74 17.92
C GLN A 530 -22.64 1.04 19.43
N ASN A 531 -21.79 0.37 20.19
CA ASN A 531 -21.62 0.59 21.64
C ASN A 531 -20.64 1.74 21.97
N ARG A 532 -19.96 2.30 20.96
CA ARG A 532 -19.01 3.42 21.10
C ARG A 532 -19.58 4.74 20.60
N LYS A 533 -20.89 4.97 20.81
CA LYS A 533 -21.60 6.18 20.33
C LYS A 533 -20.99 7.49 20.83
N GLU A 534 -20.26 7.44 21.95
CA GLU A 534 -19.56 8.60 22.49
C GLU A 534 -18.38 9.02 21.59
N ASP A 535 -17.76 8.05 20.90
CA ASP A 535 -16.58 8.21 20.06
C ASP A 535 -16.95 8.51 18.60
N CYS A 536 -17.88 7.76 18.01
CA CYS A 536 -18.38 8.01 16.66
C CYS A 536 -19.78 7.39 16.42
N SER A 537 -20.43 7.85 15.36
CA SER A 537 -21.76 7.40 14.92
C SER A 537 -21.69 6.62 13.60
N LEU A 538 -22.81 5.97 13.24
CA LEU A 538 -22.97 5.30 11.95
C LEU A 538 -22.79 6.29 10.79
N GLU A 539 -23.31 7.52 10.95
CA GLU A 539 -23.18 8.61 10.00
C GLU A 539 -21.72 9.06 9.80
N ASP A 540 -20.90 9.05 10.86
CA ASP A 540 -19.46 9.35 10.77
C ASP A 540 -18.75 8.29 9.90
N ILE A 541 -19.04 7.00 10.11
CA ILE A 541 -18.45 5.90 9.33
C ILE A 541 -18.93 5.97 7.87
N MET A 542 -20.21 6.22 7.62
CA MET A 542 -20.74 6.40 6.26
C MET A 542 -20.08 7.57 5.52
N LEU A 543 -19.79 8.67 6.23
CA LEU A 543 -19.10 9.82 5.64
C LEU A 543 -17.66 9.47 5.24
N GLU A 544 -16.94 8.72 6.08
CA GLU A 544 -15.60 8.25 5.75
C GLU A 544 -15.61 7.28 4.56
N MET A 545 -16.57 6.36 4.51
CA MET A 545 -16.79 5.48 3.37
C MET A 545 -17.04 6.28 2.09
N ASP A 546 -17.88 7.32 2.15
CA ASP A 546 -18.14 8.19 1.01
C ASP A 546 -16.86 8.90 0.54
N ARG A 547 -16.07 9.43 1.47
CA ARG A 547 -14.83 10.13 1.14
C ARG A 547 -13.87 9.23 0.37
N ILE A 548 -13.69 7.98 0.79
CA ILE A 548 -12.66 7.09 0.24
C ILE A 548 -13.12 6.25 -0.96
N ILE A 549 -14.43 6.02 -1.16
CA ILE A 549 -14.95 5.33 -2.34
C ILE A 549 -14.94 6.26 -3.57
N ARG A 550 -14.60 5.72 -4.74
CA ARG A 550 -14.64 6.42 -6.02
C ARG A 550 -16.09 6.67 -6.48
N PRO A 551 -16.33 7.69 -7.32
CA PRO A 551 -17.57 7.78 -8.08
C PRO A 551 -17.82 6.47 -8.85
N GLU A 552 -19.06 6.00 -8.83
CA GLU A 552 -19.49 4.69 -9.33
C GLU A 552 -18.93 3.44 -8.61
N GLY A 553 -18.12 3.63 -7.57
CA GLY A 553 -17.60 2.54 -6.73
C GLY A 553 -18.69 1.86 -5.91
N PHE A 554 -18.41 0.62 -5.52
CA PHE A 554 -19.36 -0.26 -4.83
C PHE A 554 -19.08 -0.36 -3.34
N ILE A 555 -20.14 -0.50 -2.55
CA ILE A 555 -20.07 -0.71 -1.12
C ILE A 555 -20.94 -1.91 -0.78
N ILE A 556 -20.36 -2.94 -0.19
CA ILE A 556 -21.08 -4.15 0.21
C ILE A 556 -21.13 -4.19 1.74
N ILE A 557 -22.35 -4.21 2.29
CA ILE A 557 -22.58 -4.12 3.73
C ILE A 557 -23.39 -5.31 4.21
N ARG A 558 -22.82 -6.05 5.17
CA ARG A 558 -23.47 -7.10 5.95
C ARG A 558 -23.42 -6.71 7.42
N ASP A 559 -24.58 -6.54 8.02
CA ASP A 559 -24.69 -6.11 9.42
C ASP A 559 -26.08 -6.45 9.98
N GLU A 560 -26.34 -6.05 11.22
CA GLU A 560 -27.64 -6.27 11.85
C GLU A 560 -28.80 -5.58 11.10
N ASN A 561 -29.98 -6.20 11.07
CA ASN A 561 -31.13 -5.71 10.31
C ASN A 561 -31.52 -4.25 10.65
N ALA A 562 -31.41 -3.85 11.92
CA ALA A 562 -31.72 -2.48 12.35
C ALA A 562 -30.73 -1.46 11.77
N ILE A 563 -29.45 -1.82 11.70
CA ILE A 563 -28.39 -1.03 11.09
C ILE A 563 -28.61 -0.94 9.58
N LEU A 564 -28.86 -2.08 8.91
CA LEU A 564 -29.11 -2.09 7.47
C LEU A 564 -30.32 -1.22 7.11
N SER A 565 -31.40 -1.26 7.91
CA SER A 565 -32.55 -0.37 7.71
C SER A 565 -32.15 1.10 7.80
N ARG A 566 -31.38 1.48 8.81
CA ARG A 566 -30.89 2.85 8.99
C ARG A 566 -29.99 3.30 7.83
N ILE A 567 -29.09 2.44 7.36
CA ILE A 567 -28.20 2.72 6.22
C ILE A 567 -29.03 2.89 4.95
N ASN A 568 -30.03 2.03 4.72
CA ASN A 568 -30.91 2.13 3.55
C ASN A 568 -31.67 3.47 3.50
N ASP A 569 -32.09 4.01 4.66
CA ASP A 569 -32.73 5.32 4.76
C ASP A 569 -31.76 6.49 4.53
N LEU A 570 -30.50 6.34 4.96
CA LEU A 570 -29.48 7.40 4.87
C LEU A 570 -28.74 7.42 3.53
N ALA A 571 -28.49 6.28 2.91
CA ALA A 571 -27.65 6.14 1.72
C ALA A 571 -28.07 7.09 0.56
N PRO A 572 -29.36 7.30 0.25
CA PRO A 572 -29.76 8.31 -0.74
C PRO A 572 -29.34 9.73 -0.38
N LYS A 573 -29.31 10.08 0.92
CA LYS A 573 -28.86 11.39 1.43
C LYS A 573 -27.35 11.59 1.26
N PHE A 574 -26.58 10.50 1.15
CA PHE A 574 -25.16 10.45 0.80
C PHE A 574 -24.92 10.29 -0.71
N LEU A 575 -25.97 10.38 -1.54
CA LEU A 575 -25.89 10.18 -2.99
C LEU A 575 -25.46 8.77 -3.40
N TRP A 576 -25.92 7.75 -2.67
CA TRP A 576 -25.72 6.35 -3.02
C TRP A 576 -27.03 5.74 -3.51
N ASP A 577 -26.95 4.90 -4.54
CA ASP A 577 -28.02 3.96 -4.88
C ASP A 577 -27.85 2.69 -4.06
N VAL A 578 -28.95 2.05 -3.65
CA VAL A 578 -28.93 0.85 -2.79
C VAL A 578 -29.78 -0.24 -3.42
N THR A 579 -29.23 -1.46 -3.47
CA THR A 579 -29.97 -2.69 -3.71
C THR A 579 -29.83 -3.62 -2.51
N THR A 580 -30.92 -4.32 -2.17
CA THR A 580 -30.91 -5.32 -1.10
C THR A 580 -30.99 -6.70 -1.72
N HIS A 581 -30.08 -7.59 -1.30
CA HIS A 581 -30.06 -8.99 -1.69
C HIS A 581 -30.24 -9.87 -0.46
N MET A 582 -30.86 -11.03 -0.62
CA MET A 582 -30.92 -12.07 0.40
C MET A 582 -29.84 -13.10 0.12
N LEU A 583 -28.93 -13.32 1.07
CA LEU A 583 -27.87 -14.32 1.00
C LEU A 583 -27.84 -15.16 2.28
N GLU A 584 -27.03 -16.20 2.32
CA GLU A 584 -26.80 -16.97 3.54
C GLU A 584 -25.70 -16.34 4.40
N ASN A 585 -25.89 -16.41 5.72
CA ASN A 585 -24.87 -16.08 6.72
C ASN A 585 -23.97 -17.30 7.03
N GLU A 586 -23.02 -17.15 7.96
CA GLU A 586 -22.12 -18.26 8.36
C GLU A 586 -22.85 -19.49 8.95
N GLU A 587 -24.10 -19.33 9.40
CA GLU A 587 -24.97 -20.39 9.95
C GLU A 587 -25.96 -20.95 8.92
N SER A 588 -25.81 -20.62 7.63
CA SER A 588 -26.74 -20.98 6.54
C SER A 588 -28.17 -20.46 6.76
N LYS A 589 -28.32 -19.36 7.49
CA LYS A 589 -29.60 -18.66 7.64
C LYS A 589 -29.67 -17.49 6.66
N PRO A 590 -30.86 -17.16 6.13
CA PRO A 590 -31.02 -16.03 5.24
C PRO A 590 -30.77 -14.71 5.97
N GLU A 591 -29.92 -13.86 5.41
CA GLU A 591 -29.60 -12.52 5.86
C GLU A 591 -29.67 -11.50 4.72
N LYS A 592 -29.91 -10.24 5.07
CA LYS A 592 -29.91 -9.13 4.12
C LYS A 592 -28.49 -8.64 3.89
N VAL A 593 -28.18 -8.34 2.63
CA VAL A 593 -26.93 -7.72 2.22
C VAL A 593 -27.26 -6.49 1.40
N LEU A 594 -26.72 -5.35 1.78
CA LEU A 594 -26.84 -4.12 0.99
C LEU A 594 -25.66 -4.06 0.02
N VAL A 595 -25.98 -3.79 -1.25
CA VAL A 595 -25.01 -3.41 -2.27
C VAL A 595 -25.33 -1.98 -2.67
N CYS A 596 -24.48 -1.05 -2.28
CA CYS A 596 -24.63 0.36 -2.61
C CYS A 596 -23.66 0.74 -3.74
N ARG A 597 -24.04 1.74 -4.53
CA ARG A 597 -23.18 2.34 -5.56
C ARG A 597 -23.17 3.85 -5.42
N LYS A 598 -21.98 4.45 -5.28
CA LYS A 598 -21.85 5.91 -5.19
C LYS A 598 -22.18 6.56 -6.53
N LYS A 599 -23.05 7.56 -6.55
CA LYS A 599 -23.36 8.31 -7.78
C LYS A 599 -22.17 9.13 -8.26
N PHE A 600 -22.06 9.30 -9.57
CA PHE A 600 -21.12 10.25 -10.15
C PHE A 600 -21.80 11.60 -10.40
N TRP A 601 -21.27 12.64 -9.74
CA TRP A 601 -21.81 13.99 -9.73
C TRP A 601 -20.69 15.03 -9.78
N SER A 602 -21.04 16.28 -10.11
CA SER A 602 -20.12 17.43 -10.12
C SER A 602 -20.86 18.69 -9.66
N ILE A 603 -20.11 19.66 -9.15
CA ILE A 603 -20.62 21.01 -8.85
C ILE A 603 -20.64 21.79 -10.16
N VAL A 604 -21.79 22.39 -10.49
CA VAL A 604 -22.03 23.15 -11.74
C VAL A 604 -22.25 24.61 -11.45
#